data_AF-A0A0D3ESJ8-F1
#
_entry.id   AF-A0A0D3ESJ8-F1
#
_cell.length_a   1.000
_cell.length_b   1.000
_cell.length_c   1.000
_cell.angle_alpha   90.00
_cell.angle_beta   90.00
_cell.angle_gamma   90.00
#
_symmetry.space_group_name_H-M   'P 1'
#
loop_
_entity.id
_entity.type
_entity.pdbx_description
1 polymer ?
#
loop_
_entity_poly.entity_id
_entity_poly.type
_entity_poly.pdbx_seq_one_letter_code
_entity_poly.pdbx_strand_id
1 'polypeptide(L)'
;MAAAAAAASVASQAQAVLRGRLCDQAVVHSALRSSPDTNYSKLKYLVASSVSEACNNSVLLLGPRGCGKAAIRLNGMLHSDDNCATKASSDDNTEFMIDMLRECGLAHKTIIFVLEEFDLFAQGKQRLLYSLLDAMQSLTSQAVVIGVSCRLDADQLLEKRVRSRFSHRKLLFVPSSVDSLQRLMEHLLALPEDSPLPTKYVREYNARITSIFNDKKFKGILSSLTDADATTSHILRFLVVSYMDIDSGLLSMQSFMNALSSMQRQPKMDSLQEYKSVQDAYKTSDKYSHTVCFRAFEHLLDRELISFADNKGRNQALEYRPVKLLISSRELAESLKLNTTCPAVLQKLLDRERYM
;
A
#
# COMPACT_ATOMS: atom_id res chain seq x y z
N MET A 1 -37.61 -8.43 17.95
CA MET A 1 -36.89 -7.15 17.76
C MET A 1 -35.62 -7.04 18.61
N ALA A 2 -35.63 -7.34 19.91
CA ALA A 2 -34.44 -7.17 20.77
C ALA A 2 -33.21 -8.02 20.36
N ALA A 3 -33.39 -9.27 19.93
CA ALA A 3 -32.28 -10.13 19.50
C ALA A 3 -31.63 -9.68 18.18
N ALA A 4 -32.41 -9.14 17.24
CA ALA A 4 -31.90 -8.60 15.99
C ALA A 4 -31.12 -7.29 16.20
N ALA A 5 -31.59 -6.42 17.11
CA ALA A 5 -30.86 -5.21 17.51
C ALA A 5 -29.54 -5.53 18.24
N ALA A 6 -29.54 -6.56 19.10
CA ALA A 6 -28.31 -7.05 19.74
C ALA A 6 -27.33 -7.63 18.71
N ALA A 7 -27.79 -8.46 17.76
CA ALA A 7 -26.96 -9.02 16.70
C ALA A 7 -26.34 -7.95 15.78
N ALA A 8 -27.11 -6.92 15.41
CA ALA A 8 -26.62 -5.77 14.66
C ALA A 8 -25.52 -4.99 15.42
N SER A 9 -25.63 -4.89 16.74
CA SER A 9 -24.58 -4.28 17.57
C SER A 9 -23.28 -5.11 17.58
N VAL A 10 -23.39 -6.44 17.63
CA VAL A 10 -22.23 -7.35 17.60
C VAL A 10 -21.55 -7.33 16.24
N ALA A 11 -22.31 -7.35 15.15
CA ALA A 11 -21.78 -7.24 13.79
C ALA A 11 -21.02 -5.92 13.57
N SER A 12 -21.57 -4.80 14.04
CA SER A 12 -20.89 -3.50 13.95
C SER A 12 -19.59 -3.47 14.75
N GLN A 13 -19.58 -4.03 15.97
CA GLN A 13 -18.37 -4.16 16.78
C GLN A 13 -17.32 -5.06 16.12
N ALA A 14 -17.73 -6.20 15.56
CA ALA A 14 -16.83 -7.09 14.82
C ALA A 14 -16.23 -6.39 13.59
N GLN A 15 -17.01 -5.61 12.85
CA GLN A 15 -16.52 -4.80 11.74
C GLN A 15 -15.48 -3.78 12.20
N ALA A 16 -15.73 -3.10 13.33
CA ALA A 16 -14.80 -2.13 13.89
C ALA A 16 -13.47 -2.79 14.30
N VAL A 17 -13.51 -3.97 14.92
CA VAL A 17 -12.32 -4.76 15.28
C VAL A 17 -11.54 -5.15 14.03
N LEU A 18 -12.21 -5.67 12.99
CA LEU A 18 -11.55 -6.07 11.74
C LEU A 18 -10.92 -4.86 11.02
N ARG A 19 -11.65 -3.74 10.93
CA ARG A 19 -11.11 -2.50 10.35
C ARG A 19 -9.92 -1.97 11.15
N GLY A 20 -10.01 -1.98 12.48
CA GLY A 20 -8.90 -1.62 13.36
C GLY A 20 -7.67 -2.46 13.06
N ARG A 21 -7.81 -3.78 12.96
CA ARG A 21 -6.69 -4.70 12.69
C ARG A 21 -6.10 -4.59 11.28
N LEU A 22 -6.94 -4.33 10.26
CA LEU A 22 -6.47 -4.16 8.88
C LEU A 22 -5.75 -2.81 8.68
N CYS A 23 -6.17 -1.79 9.42
CA CYS A 23 -5.55 -0.45 9.38
C CYS A 23 -4.34 -0.34 10.32
N ASP A 24 -4.28 -1.15 11.38
CA ASP A 24 -3.15 -1.16 12.31
C ASP A 24 -1.93 -1.84 11.69
N GLN A 25 -0.95 -1.01 11.36
CA GLN A 25 0.33 -1.44 10.84
C GLN A 25 1.05 -2.43 11.78
N ALA A 26 0.94 -2.28 13.11
CA ALA A 26 1.60 -3.17 14.05
C ALA A 26 1.10 -4.62 13.93
N VAL A 27 -0.22 -4.80 13.82
CA VAL A 27 -0.86 -6.12 13.66
C VAL A 27 -0.46 -6.74 12.33
N VAL A 28 -0.57 -5.98 11.23
CA VAL A 28 -0.18 -6.44 9.90
C VAL A 28 1.30 -6.84 9.85
N HIS A 29 2.17 -6.04 10.45
CA HIS A 29 3.61 -6.29 10.47
C HIS A 29 3.97 -7.48 11.37
N SER A 30 3.27 -7.68 12.50
CA SER A 30 3.46 -8.87 13.34
C SER A 30 3.11 -10.16 12.59
N ALA A 31 2.03 -10.15 11.82
CA ALA A 31 1.60 -11.30 11.03
C ALA A 31 2.62 -11.64 9.93
N LEU A 32 3.21 -10.63 9.29
CA LEU A 32 4.28 -10.80 8.30
C LEU A 32 5.59 -11.35 8.90
N ARG A 33 5.87 -11.03 10.17
CA ARG A 33 7.09 -11.48 10.89
C ARG A 33 6.98 -12.90 11.44
N SER A 34 5.78 -13.47 11.54
CA SER A 34 5.52 -14.75 12.20
C SER A 34 6.14 -15.98 11.50
N SER A 35 6.54 -15.84 10.23
CA SER A 35 7.18 -16.94 9.50
C SER A 35 8.70 -17.00 9.80
N PRO A 36 9.21 -18.15 10.30
CA PRO A 36 10.57 -18.27 10.84
C PRO A 36 11.67 -18.12 9.78
N ASP A 37 11.43 -18.47 8.52
CA ASP A 37 12.43 -18.44 7.43
C ASP A 37 12.46 -17.13 6.63
N THR A 38 11.90 -16.05 7.20
CA THR A 38 11.77 -14.80 6.48
C THR A 38 13.04 -13.96 6.50
N ASN A 39 13.16 -13.05 5.53
CA ASN A 39 14.17 -11.99 5.56
C ASN A 39 14.10 -11.13 6.84
N TYR A 40 12.95 -11.10 7.53
CA TYR A 40 12.81 -10.45 8.83
C TYR A 40 13.65 -11.14 9.91
N SER A 41 13.69 -12.48 9.96
CA SER A 41 14.54 -13.22 10.88
C SER A 41 16.02 -12.97 10.62
N LYS A 42 16.43 -12.94 9.34
CA LYS A 42 17.81 -12.61 8.94
C LYS A 42 18.21 -11.20 9.35
N LEU A 43 17.31 -10.22 9.14
CA LEU A 43 17.54 -8.85 9.56
C LEU A 43 17.57 -8.72 11.09
N LYS A 44 16.65 -9.38 11.80
CA LYS A 44 16.62 -9.42 13.27
C LYS A 44 17.92 -9.99 13.82
N TYR A 45 18.40 -11.10 13.26
CA TYR A 45 19.68 -11.68 13.63
C TYR A 45 20.83 -10.70 13.40
N LEU A 46 20.90 -10.06 12.23
CA LEU A 46 21.95 -9.09 11.91
C LEU A 46 21.95 -7.90 12.86
N VAL A 47 20.78 -7.34 13.17
CA VAL A 47 20.66 -6.22 14.11
C VAL A 47 21.01 -6.67 15.52
N ALA A 48 20.51 -7.82 15.97
CA ALA A 48 20.80 -8.36 17.29
C ALA A 48 22.30 -8.67 17.45
N SER A 49 22.94 -9.29 16.46
CA SER A 49 24.38 -9.56 16.46
C SER A 49 25.19 -8.28 16.47
N SER A 50 24.76 -7.26 15.71
CA SER A 50 25.40 -5.93 15.75
C SER A 50 25.35 -5.27 17.12
N VAL A 51 24.23 -5.39 17.81
CA VAL A 51 24.07 -4.83 19.16
C VAL A 51 24.87 -5.63 20.19
N SER A 52 24.89 -6.97 20.10
CA SER A 52 25.60 -7.81 21.07
C SER A 52 27.12 -7.82 20.87
N GLU A 53 27.58 -7.84 19.61
CA GLU A 53 28.99 -7.89 19.25
C GLU A 53 29.60 -6.50 19.05
N ALA A 54 28.82 -5.44 19.24
CA ALA A 54 29.25 -4.05 19.02
C ALA A 54 29.85 -3.84 17.62
N CYS A 55 29.29 -4.49 16.59
CA CYS A 55 29.86 -4.50 15.25
C CYS A 55 29.07 -3.61 14.26
N ASN A 56 29.83 -2.83 13.49
CA ASN A 56 29.26 -1.96 12.46
C ASN A 56 28.79 -2.79 11.28
N ASN A 57 27.53 -2.61 10.89
CA ASN A 57 26.96 -3.32 9.75
C ASN A 57 26.11 -2.40 8.89
N SER A 58 26.05 -2.71 7.60
CA SER A 58 25.11 -2.08 6.68
C SER A 58 24.39 -3.12 5.84
N VAL A 59 23.11 -2.89 5.59
CA VAL A 59 22.25 -3.81 4.85
C VAL A 59 21.27 -3.03 3.98
N LEU A 60 21.07 -3.52 2.76
CA LEU A 60 20.14 -2.93 1.80
C LEU A 60 18.94 -3.84 1.61
N LEU A 61 17.75 -3.31 1.86
CA LEU A 61 16.47 -3.98 1.73
C LEU A 61 15.87 -3.58 0.38
N LEU A 62 15.78 -4.56 -0.53
CA LEU A 62 15.35 -4.36 -1.92
C LEU A 62 14.06 -5.10 -2.20
N GLY A 63 13.18 -4.55 -3.03
CA GLY A 63 11.96 -5.23 -3.48
C GLY A 63 10.84 -4.28 -3.91
N PRO A 64 9.80 -4.74 -4.61
CA PRO A 64 8.75 -3.88 -5.16
C PRO A 64 7.99 -3.09 -4.07
N ARG A 65 7.38 -1.96 -4.42
CA ARG A 65 6.57 -1.18 -3.45
C ARG A 65 5.42 -2.05 -2.91
N GLY A 66 5.10 -1.91 -1.62
CA GLY A 66 4.00 -2.66 -1.00
C GLY A 66 4.31 -4.12 -0.59
N CYS A 67 5.54 -4.63 -0.79
CA CYS A 67 5.93 -5.98 -0.34
C CYS A 67 6.29 -6.11 1.15
N GLY A 68 5.94 -5.11 1.98
CA GLY A 68 6.19 -5.16 3.42
C GLY A 68 7.58 -4.70 3.89
N LYS A 69 8.46 -4.17 3.03
CA LYS A 69 9.76 -3.61 3.48
C LYS A 69 9.62 -2.57 4.60
N ALA A 70 8.57 -1.74 4.56
CA ALA A 70 8.30 -0.74 5.61
C ALA A 70 7.82 -1.36 6.94
N ALA A 71 7.43 -2.65 6.95
CA ALA A 71 7.11 -3.41 8.17
C ALA A 71 8.30 -3.55 9.12
N ILE A 72 9.48 -3.18 8.66
CA ILE A 72 10.75 -3.20 9.39
C ILE A 72 10.88 -1.97 10.28
N ARG A 73 9.98 -0.99 10.17
CA ARG A 73 9.85 0.06 11.18
C ARG A 73 9.72 -0.63 12.52
N LEU A 74 10.75 -0.47 13.35
CA LEU A 74 10.98 -1.21 14.58
C LEU A 74 9.97 -0.74 15.63
N ASN A 75 8.68 -1.05 15.43
CA ASN A 75 7.66 -0.91 16.46
C ASN A 75 8.07 -1.84 17.60
N GLY A 76 8.61 -1.21 18.65
CA GLY A 76 9.08 -1.85 19.87
C GLY A 76 10.50 -1.48 20.33
N MET A 77 11.31 -0.74 19.57
CA MET A 77 12.68 -0.42 20.06
C MET A 77 13.16 1.04 19.97
N LEU A 78 12.61 1.92 19.13
CA LEU A 78 13.20 3.27 18.96
C LEU A 78 12.19 4.40 18.62
N HIS A 79 10.91 4.27 19.02
CA HIS A 79 9.98 5.41 18.95
C HIS A 79 9.85 6.08 20.32
N SER A 80 10.90 6.77 20.73
CA SER A 80 10.77 8.01 21.49
C SER A 80 11.31 9.12 20.59
N ASP A 81 10.41 10.02 20.18
CA ASP A 81 10.69 11.32 19.56
C ASP A 81 10.84 11.35 18.02
N ASP A 82 9.69 11.43 17.33
CA ASP A 82 9.55 11.76 15.91
C ASP A 82 9.92 13.23 15.56
N ASN A 83 10.99 13.78 16.15
CA ASN A 83 11.40 15.17 15.94
C ASN A 83 12.75 15.37 15.24
N CYS A 84 13.42 14.31 14.78
CA CYS A 84 14.80 14.41 14.30
C CYS A 84 15.01 14.18 12.79
N ALA A 85 13.99 14.39 11.96
CA ALA A 85 14.16 14.40 10.50
C ALA A 85 14.45 15.83 10.00
N THR A 86 15.53 16.44 10.47
CA THR A 86 16.02 17.70 9.93
C THR A 86 16.59 17.46 8.54
N LYS A 87 16.01 18.14 7.54
CA LYS A 87 16.52 18.20 6.17
C LYS A 87 17.97 18.72 6.21
N ALA A 88 18.94 17.81 6.08
CA ALA A 88 20.36 18.10 6.19
C ALA A 88 20.85 18.93 4.99
N SER A 89 20.98 20.23 5.23
CA SER A 89 21.84 21.15 4.47
C SER A 89 22.87 21.70 5.46
N SER A 90 24.13 21.83 5.03
CA SER A 90 25.33 22.24 5.78
C SER A 90 26.17 21.10 6.35
N ASP A 91 27.48 21.17 6.08
CA ASP A 91 28.53 20.23 6.49
C ASP A 91 28.63 20.11 8.04
N ASP A 92 28.15 21.11 8.79
CA ASP A 92 28.04 21.09 10.27
C ASP A 92 27.21 19.92 10.80
N ASN A 93 26.17 19.53 10.06
CA ASN A 93 25.33 18.39 10.43
C ASN A 93 26.09 17.07 10.32
N THR A 94 27.13 16.99 9.48
CA THR A 94 27.92 15.77 9.33
C THR A 94 28.96 15.62 10.44
N GLU A 95 29.55 16.72 10.90
CA GLU A 95 30.45 16.72 12.06
C GLU A 95 29.68 16.32 13.33
N PHE A 96 28.49 16.89 13.54
CA PHE A 96 27.60 16.50 14.64
C PHE A 96 27.27 15.00 14.63
N MET A 97 26.97 14.42 13.46
CA MET A 97 26.72 12.97 13.37
C MET A 97 27.96 12.14 13.74
N ILE A 98 29.16 12.57 13.34
CA ILE A 98 30.40 11.86 13.65
C ILE A 98 30.66 11.89 15.16
N ASP A 99 30.45 13.04 15.80
CA ASP A 99 30.62 13.18 17.25
C ASP A 99 29.57 12.36 18.01
N MET A 100 28.31 12.34 17.55
CA MET A 100 27.25 11.51 18.11
C MET A 100 27.56 10.00 18.01
N LEU A 101 28.12 9.56 16.88
CA LEU A 101 28.62 8.19 16.70
C LEU A 101 29.76 7.85 17.67
N ARG A 102 30.67 8.80 17.90
CA ARG A 102 31.81 8.64 18.82
C ARG A 102 31.34 8.54 20.26
N GLU A 103 30.46 9.43 20.71
CA GLU A 103 29.91 9.41 22.07
C GLU A 103 29.09 8.14 22.34
N CYS A 104 28.27 7.71 21.39
CA CYS A 104 27.49 6.48 21.56
C CYS A 104 28.38 5.24 21.61
N GLY A 105 29.48 5.21 20.85
CA GLY A 105 30.48 4.16 20.95
C GLY A 105 31.16 4.08 22.31
N LEU A 106 31.51 5.24 22.91
CA LEU A 106 32.03 5.31 24.29
C LEU A 106 31.02 4.84 25.33
N ALA A 107 29.73 5.10 25.10
CA ALA A 107 28.64 4.68 25.97
C ALA A 107 28.19 3.22 25.74
N HIS A 108 28.84 2.46 24.86
CA HIS A 108 28.42 1.11 24.42
C HIS A 108 26.96 1.07 23.93
N LYS A 109 26.51 2.14 23.28
CA LYS A 109 25.17 2.24 22.67
C LYS A 109 25.29 2.11 21.16
N THR A 110 24.48 1.22 20.59
CA THR A 110 24.41 1.05 19.14
C THR A 110 23.33 1.95 18.54
N ILE A 111 23.68 2.72 17.52
CA ILE A 111 22.75 3.56 16.77
C ILE A 111 22.26 2.82 15.52
N ILE A 112 20.96 2.84 15.24
CA ILE A 112 20.40 2.23 14.03
C ILE A 112 19.85 3.33 13.12
N PHE A 113 20.47 3.51 11.96
CA PHE A 113 19.99 4.41 10.91
C PHE A 113 19.08 3.66 9.94
N VAL A 114 17.85 4.16 9.77
CA VAL A 114 16.92 3.65 8.76
C VAL A 114 16.75 4.70 7.67
N LEU A 115 17.26 4.40 6.47
CA LEU A 115 17.21 5.28 5.31
C LEU A 115 16.11 4.80 4.36
N GLU A 116 14.92 5.39 4.48
CA GLU A 116 13.82 5.16 3.54
C GLU A 116 14.08 5.84 2.20
N GLU A 117 13.58 5.27 1.10
CA GLU A 117 13.85 5.74 -0.26
C GLU A 117 15.35 5.95 -0.53
N PHE A 118 16.14 4.93 -0.18
CA PHE A 118 17.61 4.96 -0.23
C PHE A 118 18.18 5.42 -1.58
N ASP A 119 17.49 5.13 -2.68
CA ASP A 119 17.87 5.57 -4.02
C ASP A 119 17.87 7.10 -4.20
N LEU A 120 17.13 7.86 -3.40
CA LEU A 120 17.21 9.33 -3.37
C LEU A 120 18.51 9.82 -2.74
N PHE A 121 18.99 9.14 -1.69
CA PHE A 121 20.29 9.44 -1.07
C PHE A 121 21.49 9.09 -1.97
N ALA A 122 21.29 8.16 -2.90
CA ALA A 122 22.28 7.80 -3.90
C ALA A 122 22.34 8.79 -5.09
N GLN A 123 21.46 9.81 -5.15
CA GLN A 123 21.50 10.83 -6.20
C GLN A 123 22.52 11.93 -5.89
N GLY A 124 23.24 12.40 -6.90
CA GLY A 124 24.23 13.47 -6.75
C GLY A 124 25.53 13.02 -6.09
N LYS A 125 26.13 13.87 -5.24
CA LYS A 125 27.51 13.71 -4.71
C LYS A 125 27.65 12.74 -3.52
N GLN A 126 26.56 12.11 -3.08
CA GLN A 126 26.50 11.10 -2.01
C GLN A 126 27.29 11.44 -0.73
N ARG A 127 27.40 12.73 -0.37
CA ARG A 127 28.24 13.18 0.75
C ARG A 127 27.80 12.57 2.09
N LEU A 128 26.49 12.57 2.35
CA LEU A 128 25.92 12.00 3.57
C LEU A 128 26.26 10.50 3.70
N LEU A 129 26.02 9.72 2.64
CA LEU A 129 26.30 8.28 2.64
C LEU A 129 27.80 8.01 2.80
N TYR A 130 28.64 8.81 2.14
CA TYR A 130 30.08 8.70 2.28
C TYR A 130 30.53 8.97 3.72
N SER A 131 30.16 10.12 4.30
CA SER A 131 30.57 10.50 5.66
C SER A 131 30.07 9.51 6.72
N LEU A 132 28.82 9.06 6.61
CA LEU A 132 28.24 8.08 7.54
C LEU A 132 28.96 6.73 7.47
N LEU A 133 29.13 6.18 6.26
CA LEU A 133 29.76 4.87 6.10
C LEU A 133 31.27 4.90 6.38
N ASP A 134 31.95 6.03 6.15
CA ASP A 134 33.35 6.22 6.51
C ASP A 134 33.52 6.32 8.03
N ALA A 135 32.66 7.06 8.72
CA ALA A 135 32.66 7.13 10.19
C ALA A 135 32.37 5.77 10.85
N MET A 136 31.58 4.92 10.21
CA MET A 136 31.35 3.53 10.64
C MET A 136 32.56 2.60 10.45
N GLN A 137 33.56 2.98 9.66
CA GLN A 137 34.79 2.18 9.55
C GLN A 137 35.74 2.42 10.73
N SER A 138 35.51 3.47 11.51
CA SER A 138 36.23 3.69 12.76
C SER A 138 35.89 2.60 13.79
N LEU A 139 36.91 2.10 14.49
CA LEU A 139 36.77 1.08 15.55
C LEU A 139 36.02 1.59 16.79
N THR A 140 35.73 2.90 16.85
CA THR A 140 35.12 3.55 18.02
C THR A 140 33.62 3.76 17.87
N SER A 141 33.03 3.46 16.72
CA SER A 141 31.60 3.64 16.48
C SER A 141 30.86 2.30 16.55
N GLN A 142 29.61 2.35 17.03
CA GLN A 142 28.68 1.22 17.00
C GLN A 142 27.40 1.66 16.29
N ALA A 143 27.27 1.31 15.01
CA ALA A 143 26.13 1.71 14.20
C ALA A 143 25.71 0.65 13.18
N VAL A 144 24.42 0.66 12.87
CA VAL A 144 23.82 -0.18 11.84
C VAL A 144 23.08 0.70 10.85
N VAL A 145 23.40 0.58 9.55
CA VAL A 145 22.70 1.30 8.48
C VAL A 145 21.79 0.35 7.70
N ILE A 146 20.50 0.63 7.71
CA ILE A 146 19.46 -0.11 7.00
C ILE A 146 18.92 0.79 5.89
N GLY A 147 19.32 0.51 4.65
CA GLY A 147 18.76 1.18 3.47
C GLY A 147 17.51 0.47 2.98
N VAL A 148 16.42 1.18 2.71
CA VAL A 148 15.20 0.62 2.11
C VAL A 148 14.99 1.25 0.73
N SER A 149 14.95 0.44 -0.32
CA SER A 149 14.59 0.93 -1.66
C SER A 149 13.67 -0.04 -2.40
N CYS A 150 12.87 0.51 -3.31
CA CYS A 150 12.12 -0.27 -4.29
C CYS A 150 12.88 -0.55 -5.58
N ARG A 151 14.03 0.08 -5.79
CA ARG A 151 14.89 -0.09 -6.95
C ARG A 151 15.86 -1.25 -6.74
N LEU A 152 15.77 -2.29 -7.56
CA LEU A 152 16.67 -3.45 -7.46
C LEU A 152 18.13 -3.10 -7.81
N ASP A 153 18.32 -2.06 -8.62
CA ASP A 153 19.59 -1.49 -9.04
C ASP A 153 20.15 -0.44 -8.06
N ALA A 154 19.54 -0.22 -6.90
CA ALA A 154 19.96 0.84 -5.96
C ALA A 154 21.44 0.75 -5.53
N ASP A 155 22.03 -0.45 -5.47
CA ASP A 155 23.46 -0.65 -5.22
C ASP A 155 24.36 -0.12 -6.35
N GLN A 156 23.87 -0.11 -7.59
CA GLN A 156 24.62 0.40 -8.74
C GLN A 156 24.64 1.92 -8.80
N LEU A 157 23.69 2.58 -8.12
CA LEU A 157 23.67 4.04 -7.99
C LEU A 157 24.81 4.54 -7.12
N LEU A 158 25.36 3.71 -6.23
CA LEU A 158 26.43 4.09 -5.32
C LEU A 158 27.75 4.33 -6.06
N GLU A 159 28.41 5.45 -5.77
CA GLU A 159 29.77 5.73 -6.23
C GLU A 159 30.73 4.66 -5.69
N LYS A 160 31.80 4.34 -6.45
CA LYS A 160 32.78 3.30 -6.07
C LYS A 160 33.29 3.45 -4.63
N ARG A 161 33.55 4.68 -4.19
CA ARG A 161 34.06 4.98 -2.83
C ARG A 161 33.05 4.73 -1.72
N VAL A 162 31.75 4.89 -1.99
CA VAL A 162 30.65 4.63 -1.04
C VAL A 162 30.32 3.14 -1.04
N ARG A 163 30.20 2.58 -2.25
CA ARG A 163 29.89 1.17 -2.47
C ARG A 163 30.92 0.23 -1.81
N SER A 164 32.20 0.56 -1.90
CA SER A 164 33.28 -0.19 -1.25
C SER A 164 33.20 -0.18 0.29
N ARG A 165 32.52 0.80 0.89
CA ARG A 165 32.37 0.91 2.35
C ARG A 165 31.08 0.27 2.85
N PHE A 166 30.16 -0.04 1.94
CA PHE A 166 28.93 -0.74 2.27
C PHE A 166 29.21 -2.25 2.40
N SER A 167 28.61 -2.92 3.37
CA SER A 167 28.87 -4.34 3.71
C SER A 167 28.38 -5.32 2.64
N HIS A 168 27.93 -4.83 1.48
CA HIS A 168 27.39 -5.57 0.34
C HIS A 168 26.25 -6.57 0.66
N ARG A 169 25.69 -6.51 1.87
CA ARG A 169 24.56 -7.36 2.30
C ARG A 169 23.27 -6.81 1.73
N LYS A 170 22.56 -7.64 0.97
CA LYS A 170 21.28 -7.29 0.34
C LYS A 170 20.23 -8.31 0.75
N LEU A 171 19.10 -7.85 1.25
CA LEU A 171 17.94 -8.69 1.52
C LEU A 171 16.84 -8.35 0.51
N LEU A 172 16.50 -9.33 -0.32
CA LEU A 172 15.51 -9.18 -1.38
C LEU A 172 14.13 -9.63 -0.89
N PHE A 173 13.21 -8.69 -0.76
CA PHE A 173 11.79 -8.92 -0.46
C PHE A 173 11.03 -9.21 -1.74
N VAL A 174 10.87 -10.51 -2.01
CA VAL A 174 10.04 -11.02 -3.10
C VAL A 174 8.57 -11.05 -2.65
N PRO A 175 7.60 -10.84 -3.56
CA PRO A 175 6.19 -11.11 -3.28
C PRO A 175 6.01 -12.49 -2.65
N SER A 176 5.13 -12.59 -1.66
CA SER A 176 4.91 -13.84 -0.93
C SER A 176 4.20 -14.86 -1.81
N SER A 177 4.41 -16.15 -1.53
CA SER A 177 3.65 -17.22 -2.21
C SER A 177 2.16 -17.11 -1.90
N VAL A 178 1.32 -17.63 -2.80
CA VAL A 178 -0.14 -17.68 -2.63
C VAL A 178 -0.52 -18.31 -1.28
N ASP A 179 0.16 -19.39 -0.88
CA ASP A 179 -0.11 -20.05 0.41
C ASP A 179 0.25 -19.19 1.63
N SER A 180 1.29 -18.37 1.51
CA SER A 180 1.72 -17.47 2.57
C SER A 180 0.78 -16.27 2.67
N LEU A 181 0.29 -15.78 1.53
CA LEU A 181 -0.73 -14.75 1.45
C LEU A 181 -2.07 -15.24 2.01
N GLN A 182 -2.46 -16.48 1.69
CA GLN A 182 -3.67 -17.09 2.23
C GLN A 182 -3.61 -17.14 3.77
N ARG A 183 -2.50 -17.63 4.33
CA ARG A 183 -2.28 -17.66 5.78
C ARG A 183 -2.32 -16.26 6.42
N LEU A 184 -1.74 -15.26 5.75
CA LEU A 184 -1.78 -13.87 6.21
C LEU A 184 -3.22 -13.35 6.23
N MET A 185 -3.99 -13.57 5.17
CA MET A 185 -5.37 -13.14 5.06
C MET A 185 -6.27 -13.82 6.10
N GLU A 186 -6.10 -15.14 6.31
CA GLU A 186 -6.81 -15.88 7.36
C GLU A 186 -6.51 -15.31 8.75
N HIS A 187 -5.23 -15.04 9.05
CA HIS A 187 -4.83 -14.48 10.34
C HIS A 187 -5.36 -13.05 10.57
N LEU A 188 -5.41 -12.23 9.53
CA LEU A 188 -5.91 -10.85 9.60
C LEU A 188 -7.44 -10.79 9.72
N LEU A 189 -8.15 -11.70 9.06
CA LEU A 189 -9.61 -11.76 9.09
C LEU A 189 -10.15 -12.53 10.30
N ALA A 190 -9.38 -13.41 10.94
CA ALA A 190 -9.83 -14.13 12.13
C ALA A 190 -10.04 -13.16 13.30
N LEU A 191 -11.17 -13.26 14.01
CA LEU A 191 -11.45 -12.47 15.21
C LEU A 191 -10.67 -13.03 16.42
N PRO A 192 -10.09 -12.17 17.28
CA PRO A 192 -9.35 -12.63 18.45
C PRO A 192 -10.32 -13.13 19.55
N GLU A 193 -9.91 -14.16 20.29
CA GLU A 193 -10.72 -14.71 21.38
C GLU A 193 -10.85 -13.75 22.57
N ASP A 194 -9.89 -12.83 22.75
CA ASP A 194 -9.89 -11.79 23.80
C ASP A 194 -10.76 -10.57 23.45
N SER A 195 -11.50 -10.61 22.35
CA SER A 195 -12.37 -9.50 21.93
C SER A 195 -13.59 -9.36 22.86
N PRO A 196 -14.20 -8.15 22.94
CA PRO A 196 -15.45 -7.94 23.71
C PRO A 196 -16.67 -8.67 23.11
N LEU A 197 -16.47 -9.51 22.09
CA LEU A 197 -17.52 -10.18 21.33
C LEU A 197 -17.90 -11.51 22.01
N PRO A 198 -19.15 -12.00 21.80
CA PRO A 198 -19.55 -13.30 22.30
C PRO A 198 -18.66 -14.42 21.73
N THR A 199 -18.10 -15.26 22.61
CA THR A 199 -17.19 -16.36 22.21
C THR A 199 -17.82 -17.34 21.21
N LYS A 200 -19.14 -17.58 21.30
CA LYS A 200 -19.89 -18.38 20.32
C LYS A 200 -19.84 -17.77 18.92
N TYR A 201 -20.01 -16.45 18.82
CA TYR A 201 -19.98 -15.72 17.55
C TYR A 201 -18.56 -15.71 16.95
N VAL A 202 -17.53 -15.49 17.78
CA VAL A 202 -16.12 -15.54 17.33
C VAL A 202 -15.78 -16.90 16.74
N ARG A 203 -16.18 -17.99 17.39
CA ARG A 203 -15.94 -19.36 16.89
C ARG A 203 -16.67 -19.64 15.59
N GLU A 204 -17.95 -19.28 15.50
CA GLU A 204 -18.75 -19.45 14.30
C GLU A 204 -18.17 -18.66 13.12
N TYR A 205 -17.81 -17.40 13.35
CA TYR A 205 -17.18 -16.54 12.35
C TYR A 205 -15.84 -17.12 11.87
N ASN A 206 -14.94 -17.47 12.79
CA ASN A 206 -13.62 -18.01 12.45
C ASN A 206 -13.73 -19.34 11.68
N ALA A 207 -14.63 -20.24 12.08
CA ALA A 207 -14.89 -21.49 11.35
C ALA A 207 -15.40 -21.23 9.93
N ARG A 208 -16.27 -20.23 9.75
CA ARG A 208 -16.79 -19.83 8.44
C ARG A 208 -15.69 -19.25 7.55
N ILE A 209 -14.80 -18.41 8.10
CA ILE A 209 -13.63 -17.90 7.38
C ILE A 209 -12.77 -19.06 6.89
N THR A 210 -12.38 -19.99 7.76
CA THR A 210 -11.59 -21.17 7.35
C THR A 210 -12.30 -22.00 6.27
N SER A 211 -13.63 -22.13 6.32
CA SER A 211 -14.39 -22.80 5.27
C SER A 211 -14.33 -22.06 3.91
N ILE A 212 -14.40 -20.72 3.91
CA ILE A 212 -14.35 -19.91 2.69
C ILE A 212 -12.96 -20.00 2.04
N PHE A 213 -11.90 -19.90 2.84
CA PHE A 213 -10.52 -19.96 2.33
C PHE A 213 -10.15 -21.32 1.74
N ASN A 214 -10.81 -22.39 2.18
CA ASN A 214 -10.67 -23.72 1.60
C ASN A 214 -11.48 -23.95 0.32
N ASP A 215 -12.43 -23.07 -0.01
CA ASP A 215 -13.25 -23.17 -1.23
C ASP A 215 -12.39 -22.97 -2.49
N LYS A 216 -12.61 -23.81 -3.51
CA LYS A 216 -11.98 -23.69 -4.83
C LYS A 216 -12.28 -22.34 -5.47
N LYS A 217 -13.48 -21.79 -5.27
CA LYS A 217 -13.85 -20.48 -5.81
C LYS A 217 -12.99 -19.36 -5.23
N PHE A 218 -12.73 -19.39 -3.92
CA PHE A 218 -11.87 -18.38 -3.27
C PHE A 218 -10.42 -18.51 -3.72
N LYS A 219 -9.91 -19.74 -3.89
CA LYS A 219 -8.58 -19.96 -4.46
C LYS A 219 -8.44 -19.38 -5.88
N GLY A 220 -9.49 -19.46 -6.69
CA GLY A 220 -9.54 -18.79 -8.00
C GLY A 220 -9.55 -17.26 -7.93
N ILE A 221 -10.22 -16.67 -6.93
CA ILE A 221 -10.14 -15.23 -6.65
C ILE A 221 -8.70 -14.85 -6.25
N LEU A 222 -8.09 -15.62 -5.35
CA LEU A 222 -6.76 -15.35 -4.86
C LEU A 222 -5.69 -15.49 -5.96
N SER A 223 -5.81 -16.46 -6.86
CA SER A 223 -4.94 -16.55 -8.03
C SER A 223 -5.12 -15.34 -8.93
N SER A 224 -6.35 -14.94 -9.24
CA SER A 224 -6.62 -13.74 -10.06
C SER A 224 -6.07 -12.45 -9.44
N LEU A 225 -6.14 -12.29 -8.11
CA LEU A 225 -5.54 -11.16 -7.40
C LEU A 225 -4.01 -11.19 -7.46
N THR A 226 -3.42 -12.37 -7.26
CA THR A 226 -1.95 -12.54 -7.28
C THR A 226 -1.37 -12.34 -8.67
N ASP A 227 -2.08 -12.78 -9.71
CA ASP A 227 -1.71 -12.60 -11.12
C ASP A 227 -1.72 -11.11 -11.50
N ALA A 228 -2.63 -10.32 -10.92
CA ALA A 228 -2.69 -8.88 -11.13
C ALA A 228 -1.62 -8.11 -10.32
N ASP A 229 -1.57 -8.34 -9.01
CA ASP A 229 -0.61 -7.72 -8.10
C ASP A 229 -0.46 -8.56 -6.81
N ALA A 230 0.65 -9.30 -6.71
CA ALA A 230 0.99 -10.13 -5.55
C ALA A 230 1.48 -9.33 -4.32
N THR A 231 1.40 -8.00 -4.31
CA THR A 231 1.86 -7.21 -3.16
C THR A 231 0.92 -7.32 -1.97
N THR A 232 1.51 -7.33 -0.77
CA THR A 232 0.76 -7.31 0.49
C THR A 232 -0.18 -6.10 0.57
N SER A 233 0.24 -4.94 0.07
CA SER A 233 -0.62 -3.75 0.04
C SER A 233 -1.86 -3.92 -0.83
N HIS A 234 -1.77 -4.63 -1.96
CA HIS A 234 -2.92 -4.88 -2.82
C HIS A 234 -3.93 -5.78 -2.10
N ILE A 235 -3.43 -6.81 -1.43
CA ILE A 235 -4.25 -7.77 -0.67
C ILE A 235 -4.91 -7.10 0.54
N LEU A 236 -4.19 -6.26 1.28
CA LEU A 236 -4.78 -5.46 2.36
C LEU A 236 -5.90 -4.56 1.85
N ARG A 237 -5.70 -3.91 0.69
CA ARG A 237 -6.74 -3.09 0.05
C ARG A 237 -7.96 -3.94 -0.31
N PHE A 238 -7.76 -5.14 -0.85
CA PHE A 238 -8.83 -6.10 -1.12
C PHE A 238 -9.61 -6.50 0.13
N LEU A 239 -8.91 -6.76 1.24
CA LEU A 239 -9.55 -7.08 2.51
C LEU A 239 -10.36 -5.91 3.08
N VAL A 240 -9.86 -4.67 2.98
CA VAL A 240 -10.60 -3.48 3.44
C VAL A 240 -11.86 -3.24 2.59
N VAL A 241 -11.79 -3.50 1.29
CA VAL A 241 -12.93 -3.37 0.36
C VAL A 241 -13.95 -4.51 0.53
N SER A 242 -13.52 -5.67 1.04
CA SER A 242 -14.40 -6.80 1.35
C SER A 242 -15.36 -6.43 2.49
N TYR A 243 -16.53 -5.93 2.10
CA TYR A 243 -17.54 -5.46 3.02
C TYR A 243 -18.20 -6.62 3.77
N MET A 244 -18.14 -6.59 5.11
CA MET A 244 -18.98 -7.42 5.94
C MET A 244 -20.38 -6.84 5.97
N ASP A 245 -21.35 -7.64 5.57
CA ASP A 245 -22.75 -7.27 5.60
C ASP A 245 -23.26 -7.18 7.05
N ILE A 246 -23.92 -6.08 7.39
CA ILE A 246 -24.37 -5.79 8.75
C ILE A 246 -25.59 -6.64 9.10
N ASP A 247 -26.42 -6.96 8.10
CA ASP A 247 -27.66 -7.71 8.30
C ASP A 247 -27.38 -9.19 8.58
N SER A 248 -26.46 -9.80 7.83
CA SER A 248 -25.99 -11.17 8.10
C SER A 248 -24.94 -11.24 9.21
N GLY A 249 -24.28 -10.12 9.52
CA GLY A 249 -23.24 -10.01 10.53
C GLY A 249 -22.04 -10.93 10.30
N LEU A 250 -21.86 -11.47 9.09
CA LEU A 250 -20.82 -12.45 8.77
C LEU A 250 -20.23 -12.14 7.40
N LEU A 251 -18.94 -12.42 7.23
CA LEU A 251 -18.29 -12.25 5.92
C LEU A 251 -18.70 -13.40 4.99
N SER A 252 -19.16 -13.07 3.78
CA SER A 252 -19.67 -14.03 2.80
C SER A 252 -18.74 -14.15 1.60
N MET A 253 -18.85 -15.26 0.86
CA MET A 253 -18.14 -15.42 -0.41
C MET A 253 -18.57 -14.37 -1.44
N GLN A 254 -19.83 -13.92 -1.40
CA GLN A 254 -20.34 -12.86 -2.26
C GLN A 254 -19.65 -11.52 -1.98
N SER A 255 -19.32 -11.23 -0.71
CA SER A 255 -18.56 -10.04 -0.33
C SER A 255 -17.19 -9.98 -1.03
N PHE A 256 -16.50 -11.12 -1.11
CA PHE A 256 -15.21 -11.22 -1.83
C PHE A 256 -15.36 -11.10 -3.34
N MET A 257 -16.41 -11.68 -3.93
CA MET A 257 -16.70 -11.51 -5.37
C MET A 257 -17.03 -10.06 -5.73
N ASN A 258 -17.81 -9.39 -4.89
CA ASN A 258 -18.15 -7.97 -5.06
C ASN A 258 -16.90 -7.09 -4.88
N ALA A 259 -16.02 -7.43 -3.93
CA ALA A 259 -14.76 -6.72 -3.75
C ALA A 259 -13.84 -6.89 -4.97
N LEU A 260 -13.71 -8.12 -5.51
CA LEU A 260 -12.91 -8.39 -6.70
C LEU A 260 -13.42 -7.59 -7.90
N SER A 261 -14.73 -7.61 -8.15
CA SER A 261 -15.33 -6.86 -9.26
C SER A 261 -15.16 -5.35 -9.09
N SER A 262 -15.25 -4.83 -7.87
CA SER A 262 -14.99 -3.41 -7.58
C SER A 262 -13.53 -3.01 -7.80
N MET A 263 -12.58 -3.88 -7.48
CA MET A 263 -11.14 -3.63 -7.66
C MET A 263 -10.67 -3.81 -9.10
N GLN A 264 -11.37 -4.64 -9.88
CA GLN A 264 -11.11 -4.83 -11.31
C GLN A 264 -11.88 -3.83 -12.20
N ARG A 265 -12.65 -2.90 -11.62
CA ARG A 265 -13.31 -1.86 -12.42
C ARG A 265 -12.29 -1.08 -13.22
N GLN A 266 -12.58 -0.92 -14.50
CA GLN A 266 -11.78 -0.16 -15.44
C GLN A 266 -12.56 1.11 -15.76
N PRO A 267 -12.30 2.22 -15.07
CA PRO A 267 -13.13 3.42 -15.15
C PRO A 267 -13.29 3.94 -16.59
N LYS A 268 -12.24 3.84 -17.40
CA LYS A 268 -12.32 4.20 -18.83
C LYS A 268 -13.23 3.27 -19.63
N MET A 269 -13.19 1.97 -19.38
CA MET A 269 -14.05 1.00 -20.08
C MET A 269 -15.49 1.08 -19.61
N ASP A 270 -15.71 1.33 -18.31
CA ASP A 270 -17.04 1.54 -17.73
C ASP A 270 -17.68 2.79 -18.35
N SER A 271 -16.95 3.93 -18.39
CA SER A 271 -17.43 5.15 -19.06
C SER A 271 -17.70 4.94 -20.56
N LEU A 272 -16.90 4.10 -21.22
CA LEU A 272 -17.09 3.81 -22.65
C LEU A 272 -18.27 2.86 -22.91
N GLN A 273 -18.52 1.92 -22.00
CA GLN A 273 -19.70 1.05 -22.04
C GLN A 273 -20.97 1.85 -21.75
N GLU A 274 -20.92 2.79 -20.80
CA GLU A 274 -22.00 3.74 -20.53
C GLU A 274 -22.27 4.63 -21.75
N TYR A 275 -21.23 5.20 -22.37
CA TYR A 275 -21.34 5.94 -23.63
C TYR A 275 -22.04 5.12 -24.72
N LYS A 276 -21.65 3.85 -24.90
CA LYS A 276 -22.32 2.95 -25.86
C LYS A 276 -23.78 2.71 -25.51
N SER A 277 -24.10 2.49 -24.23
CA SER A 277 -25.49 2.28 -23.80
C SER A 277 -26.38 3.50 -24.07
N VAL A 278 -25.84 4.70 -23.87
CA VAL A 278 -26.51 5.96 -24.21
C VAL A 278 -26.66 6.09 -25.72
N GLN A 279 -25.64 5.76 -26.50
CA GLN A 279 -25.73 5.76 -27.96
C GLN A 279 -26.80 4.79 -28.48
N ASP A 280 -26.84 3.56 -27.96
CA ASP A 280 -27.81 2.54 -28.37
C ASP A 280 -29.25 2.93 -27.97
N ALA A 281 -29.42 3.57 -26.82
CA ALA A 281 -30.73 4.05 -26.34
C ALA A 281 -31.31 5.20 -27.18
N TYR A 282 -30.45 6.11 -27.65
CA TYR A 282 -30.90 7.33 -28.36
C TYR A 282 -30.64 7.30 -29.87
N LYS A 283 -30.04 6.22 -30.40
CA LYS A 283 -29.74 6.01 -31.84
C LYS A 283 -29.08 7.23 -32.50
N THR A 284 -28.10 7.82 -31.82
CA THR A 284 -27.35 8.95 -32.36
C THR A 284 -26.53 8.51 -33.59
N SER A 285 -26.44 9.38 -34.62
CA SER A 285 -25.68 9.11 -35.85
C SER A 285 -24.17 8.97 -35.63
N ASP A 286 -23.67 9.44 -34.50
CA ASP A 286 -22.26 9.70 -34.28
C ASP A 286 -21.58 8.47 -33.62
N LYS A 287 -21.21 7.49 -34.45
CA LYS A 287 -20.48 6.30 -34.00
C LYS A 287 -18.98 6.55 -34.05
N TYR A 288 -18.39 6.82 -32.90
CA TYR A 288 -16.94 6.95 -32.75
C TYR A 288 -16.30 5.62 -32.36
N SER A 289 -15.13 5.33 -32.94
CA SER A 289 -14.33 4.16 -32.55
C SER A 289 -13.74 4.36 -31.15
N HIS A 290 -13.40 3.25 -30.49
CA HIS A 290 -12.70 3.27 -29.18
C HIS A 290 -11.48 4.18 -29.17
N THR A 291 -10.71 4.20 -30.27
CA THR A 291 -9.52 5.05 -30.42
C THR A 291 -9.84 6.54 -30.40
N VAL A 292 -10.97 6.97 -30.96
CA VAL A 292 -11.40 8.38 -30.94
C VAL A 292 -11.90 8.76 -29.55
N CYS A 293 -12.66 7.87 -28.88
CA CYS A 293 -13.10 8.09 -27.52
C CYS A 293 -11.93 8.19 -26.53
N PHE A 294 -10.88 7.36 -26.69
CA PHE A 294 -9.69 7.47 -25.86
C PHE A 294 -8.91 8.77 -26.09
N ARG A 295 -8.80 9.24 -27.33
CA ARG A 295 -8.23 10.57 -27.61
C ARG A 295 -9.04 11.71 -26.98
N ALA A 296 -10.37 11.60 -26.99
CA ALA A 296 -11.22 12.58 -26.31
C ALA A 296 -10.99 12.54 -24.79
N PHE A 297 -10.83 11.35 -24.20
CA PHE A 297 -10.49 11.20 -22.78
C PHE A 297 -9.12 11.80 -22.43
N GLU A 298 -8.10 11.59 -23.27
CA GLU A 298 -6.78 12.22 -23.11
C GLU A 298 -6.88 13.75 -23.20
N HIS A 299 -7.66 14.27 -24.13
CA HIS A 299 -7.88 15.71 -24.24
C HIS A 299 -8.59 16.29 -23.00
N LEU A 300 -9.49 15.54 -22.35
CA LEU A 300 -10.08 15.98 -21.08
C LEU A 300 -9.05 16.03 -19.93
N LEU A 301 -8.07 15.10 -19.92
CA LEU A 301 -6.95 15.12 -18.97
C LEU A 301 -6.02 16.31 -19.22
N ASP A 302 -5.65 16.55 -20.48
CA ASP A 302 -4.77 17.66 -20.89
C ASP A 302 -5.36 19.03 -20.56
N ARG A 303 -6.70 19.12 -20.51
CA ARG A 303 -7.46 20.32 -20.16
C ARG A 303 -7.76 20.43 -18.66
N GLU A 304 -7.26 19.51 -17.85
CA GLU A 304 -7.50 19.45 -16.40
C GLU A 304 -8.99 19.47 -16.03
N LEU A 305 -9.85 18.96 -16.91
CA LEU A 305 -11.28 18.77 -16.62
C LEU A 305 -11.51 17.49 -15.80
N ILE A 306 -10.58 16.56 -15.93
CA ILE A 306 -10.50 15.32 -15.17
C ILE A 306 -9.06 15.12 -14.68
N SER A 307 -8.88 14.44 -13.55
CA SER A 307 -7.56 14.13 -12.98
C SER A 307 -7.50 12.71 -12.46
N PHE A 308 -6.31 12.10 -12.40
CA PHE A 308 -6.17 10.80 -11.75
C PHE A 308 -6.41 10.93 -10.25
N ALA A 309 -7.20 10.02 -9.68
CA ALA A 309 -7.47 10.01 -8.23
C ALA A 309 -6.23 9.62 -7.41
N ASP A 310 -5.25 8.96 -8.03
CA ASP A 310 -4.02 8.51 -7.40
C ASP A 310 -2.79 9.33 -7.86
N ASN A 311 -2.13 10.03 -6.93
CA ASN A 311 -0.87 10.74 -7.20
C ASN A 311 0.37 9.81 -7.32
N LYS A 312 0.25 8.52 -6.99
CA LYS A 312 1.42 7.63 -6.76
C LYS A 312 1.58 6.47 -7.75
N GLY A 313 0.61 6.25 -8.65
CA GLY A 313 0.53 5.03 -9.46
C GLY A 313 1.24 5.10 -10.81
N ARG A 314 2.55 5.37 -10.90
CA ARG A 314 3.24 5.45 -12.22
C ARG A 314 3.25 4.13 -13.05
N ASN A 315 2.86 2.99 -12.48
CA ASN A 315 2.99 1.67 -13.10
C ASN A 315 1.67 1.00 -13.56
N GLN A 316 0.50 1.63 -13.38
CA GLN A 316 -0.73 1.14 -14.02
C GLN A 316 -0.87 1.77 -15.41
N ALA A 317 -1.21 0.95 -16.41
CA ALA A 317 -1.62 1.41 -17.72
C ALA A 317 -2.76 2.44 -17.56
N LEU A 318 -2.70 3.51 -18.36
CA LEU A 318 -3.58 4.68 -18.20
C LEU A 318 -5.07 4.31 -18.17
N GLU A 319 -5.44 3.22 -18.84
CA GLU A 319 -6.80 2.68 -18.96
C GLU A 319 -7.43 2.19 -17.65
N TYR A 320 -6.59 1.80 -16.68
CA TYR A 320 -7.02 1.17 -15.43
C TYR A 320 -7.05 2.15 -14.25
N ARG A 321 -6.66 3.41 -14.48
CA ARG A 321 -6.55 4.37 -13.39
C ARG A 321 -7.89 5.02 -13.06
N PRO A 322 -8.27 5.11 -11.77
CA PRO A 322 -9.41 5.91 -11.34
C PRO A 322 -9.18 7.38 -11.65
N VAL A 323 -10.24 8.01 -12.14
CA VAL A 323 -10.25 9.41 -12.55
C VAL A 323 -11.35 10.14 -11.80
N LYS A 324 -11.04 11.36 -11.39
CA LYS A 324 -11.93 12.29 -10.70
C LYS A 324 -12.30 13.43 -11.66
N LEU A 325 -13.59 13.72 -11.75
CA LEU A 325 -14.10 14.90 -12.44
C LEU A 325 -13.78 16.15 -11.61
N LEU A 326 -13.15 17.14 -12.24
CA LEU A 326 -12.80 18.43 -11.60
C LEU A 326 -13.86 19.51 -11.81
N ILE A 327 -14.83 19.25 -12.70
CA ILE A 327 -15.97 20.12 -12.98
C ILE A 327 -17.11 19.80 -12.01
N SER A 328 -17.73 20.82 -11.46
CA SER A 328 -18.95 20.67 -10.67
C SER A 328 -20.18 20.40 -11.55
N SER A 329 -21.19 19.71 -11.00
CA SER A 329 -22.47 19.48 -11.70
C SER A 329 -23.16 20.79 -12.10
N ARG A 330 -22.93 21.90 -11.37
CA ARG A 330 -23.48 23.22 -11.68
C ARG A 330 -22.82 23.83 -12.93
N GLU A 331 -21.49 23.85 -12.96
CA GLU A 331 -20.72 24.35 -14.11
C GLU A 331 -21.02 23.54 -15.38
N LEU A 332 -21.14 22.22 -15.26
CA LEU A 332 -21.50 21.37 -16.39
C LEU A 332 -22.88 21.74 -16.96
N ALA A 333 -23.88 21.92 -16.09
CA ALA A 333 -25.22 22.30 -16.52
C ALA A 333 -25.32 23.72 -17.09
N GLU A 334 -24.58 24.68 -16.55
CA GLU A 334 -24.50 26.03 -17.10
C GLU A 334 -23.82 26.03 -18.47
N SER A 335 -22.73 25.27 -18.63
CA SER A 335 -22.02 25.13 -19.91
C SER A 335 -22.90 24.56 -21.02
N LEU A 336 -23.78 23.61 -20.71
CA LEU A 336 -24.70 23.00 -21.66
C LEU A 336 -25.84 23.93 -22.09
N LYS A 337 -26.24 24.86 -21.22
CA LYS A 337 -27.24 25.89 -21.54
C LYS A 337 -26.66 27.00 -22.42
N LEU A 338 -25.40 27.35 -22.19
CA LEU A 338 -24.68 28.37 -22.95
C LEU A 338 -24.20 27.86 -24.32
N ASN A 339 -24.05 26.55 -24.48
CA ASN A 339 -23.61 25.95 -25.72
C ASN A 339 -24.75 25.85 -26.74
N THR A 340 -24.74 26.76 -27.72
CA THR A 340 -25.77 26.91 -28.76
C THR A 340 -25.82 25.74 -29.75
N THR A 341 -24.80 24.89 -29.80
CA THR A 341 -24.70 23.74 -30.72
C THR A 341 -24.85 22.39 -30.01
N CYS A 342 -25.24 22.39 -28.73
CA CYS A 342 -25.41 21.16 -27.96
C CYS A 342 -26.62 20.35 -28.46
N PRO A 343 -26.46 19.05 -28.82
CA PRO A 343 -27.57 18.19 -29.18
C PRO A 343 -28.61 18.07 -28.05
N ALA A 344 -29.90 18.20 -28.39
CA ALA A 344 -31.01 18.11 -27.42
C ALA A 344 -31.05 16.78 -26.65
N VAL A 345 -30.44 15.72 -27.20
CA VAL A 345 -30.27 14.42 -26.53
C VAL A 345 -29.42 14.53 -25.27
N LEU A 346 -28.33 15.31 -25.32
CA LEU A 346 -27.42 15.49 -24.17
C LEU A 346 -28.07 16.32 -23.06
N GLN A 347 -28.89 17.32 -23.42
CA GLN A 347 -29.68 18.09 -22.45
C GLN A 347 -30.68 17.20 -21.70
N LYS A 348 -31.39 16.31 -22.42
CA LYS A 348 -32.34 15.36 -21.82
C LYS A 348 -31.70 14.32 -20.91
N LEU A 349 -30.46 13.91 -21.20
CA LEU A 349 -29.72 12.95 -20.38
C LEU A 349 -29.37 13.54 -19.00
N LEU A 350 -28.82 14.75 -18.97
CA LEU A 350 -28.44 15.41 -17.72
C LEU A 350 -29.65 15.79 -16.86
N ASP A 351 -30.78 16.15 -17.48
CA ASP A 351 -32.01 16.42 -16.74
C ASP A 351 -32.57 15.15 -16.09
N ARG A 352 -32.32 13.96 -16.65
CA ARG A 352 -32.79 12.68 -16.09
C ARG A 352 -32.00 12.26 -14.85
N GLU A 353 -30.70 12.54 -14.81
CA GLU A 353 -29.83 12.28 -13.64
C GLU A 353 -30.10 13.22 -12.46
N ARG A 354 -30.76 14.37 -12.68
CA ARG A 354 -31.16 15.30 -11.60
C ARG A 354 -32.37 14.84 -10.79
N TYR A 355 -33.11 13.85 -11.27
CA TYR A 355 -34.34 13.33 -10.64
C TYR A 355 -34.21 11.85 -10.20
N MET A 356 -33.00 11.29 -10.21
CA MET A 356 -32.62 10.10 -9.45
C MET A 356 -31.66 10.50 -8.33
#